data_AF-A0A2V7D827-F1
#
_entry.id   AF-A0A2V7D827-F1
#
_cell.length_a   1.000
_cell.length_b   1.000
_cell.length_c   1.000
_cell.angle_alpha   90.00
_cell.angle_beta   90.00
_cell.angle_gamma   90.00
#
_symmetry.space_group_name_H-M   'P 1'
#
loop_
_entity.id
_entity.type
_entity.pdbx_description
1 polymer ?
#
loop_
_entity_poly.entity_id
_entity_poly.type
_entity_poly.pdbx_seq_one_letter_code
_entity_poly.pdbx_strand_id
1 'polypeptide(L)' 'MKSLWEDPETKRRAVVSCIEGGAQLPRHRHVGNELLYVVEGAIADDLGIVTAGNMGYRPNGCIHTVSTK' A
#
# COMPACT_ATOMS: atom_id res chain seq x y z
N MET A 1 -3.32 -12.30 -2.07
CA MET A 1 -3.02 -11.27 -3.10
C MET A 1 -3.44 -11.81 -4.46
N LYS A 2 -4.18 -11.01 -5.24
CA LYS A 2 -4.65 -11.32 -6.60
C LYS A 2 -4.07 -10.27 -7.56
N SER A 3 -3.39 -10.71 -8.62
CA SER A 3 -2.90 -9.79 -9.66
C SER A 3 -4.06 -9.34 -10.56
N LEU A 4 -4.10 -8.04 -10.89
CA LEU A 4 -5.10 -7.46 -11.79
C LEU A 4 -4.51 -7.09 -13.15
N TRP A 5 -3.29 -6.53 -13.13
CA TRP A 5 -2.63 -5.99 -14.30
C TRP A 5 -1.13 -5.86 -14.06
N GLU A 6 -0.33 -6.06 -15.11
CA GLU A 6 1.12 -5.94 -15.10
C GLU A 6 1.59 -5.31 -16.42
N ASP A 7 2.63 -4.49 -16.35
CA ASP A 7 3.36 -3.94 -17.50
C ASP A 7 4.85 -4.28 -17.36
N PRO A 8 5.38 -5.22 -18.17
CA PRO A 8 6.77 -5.65 -18.09
C PRO A 8 7.79 -4.56 -18.41
N GLU A 9 7.47 -3.61 -19.31
CA GLU A 9 8.41 -2.57 -19.75
C GLU A 9 8.68 -1.58 -18.63
N THR A 10 7.61 -1.13 -17.97
CA THR A 10 7.70 -0.18 -16.86
C THR A 10 7.82 -0.84 -15.48
N LYS A 11 7.68 -2.18 -15.42
CA LYS A 11 7.63 -3.00 -14.19
C LYS A 11 6.52 -2.59 -13.23
N ARG A 12 5.45 -1.97 -13.73
CA ARG A 12 4.30 -1.56 -12.93
C ARG A 12 3.34 -2.74 -12.77
N ARG A 13 2.62 -2.76 -11.64
CA ARG A 13 1.61 -3.78 -11.34
C ARG A 13 0.47 -3.21 -10.52
N ALA A 14 -0.71 -3.78 -10.69
CA ALA A 14 -1.87 -3.57 -9.84
C ALA A 14 -2.29 -4.89 -9.22
N VAL A 15 -2.46 -4.91 -7.89
CA VAL A 15 -2.83 -6.10 -7.13
C VAL A 15 -3.93 -5.75 -6.12
N VAL A 16 -4.78 -6.72 -5.81
CA VAL A 16 -5.73 -6.65 -4.68
C VAL A 16 -5.27 -7.61 -3.61
N SER A 17 -5.18 -7.12 -2.38
CA SER A 17 -4.78 -7.93 -1.22
C SER A 17 -5.79 -7.75 -0.10
N CYS A 18 -6.14 -8.86 0.54
CA CYS A 18 -6.74 -8.86 1.87
C CYS A 18 -5.60 -9.07 2.87
N ILE A 19 -5.52 -8.20 3.87
CA ILE A 19 -4.50 -8.23 4.92
C ILE A 19 -5.26 -8.22 6.24
N GLU A 20 -4.90 -9.13 7.15
CA GLU A 20 -5.54 -9.22 8.47
C GLU A 20 -5.39 -7.93 9.28
N GLY A 21 -6.39 -7.64 10.12
CA GLY A 21 -6.34 -6.51 11.05
C GLY A 21 -5.25 -6.67 12.10
N GLY A 22 -4.56 -5.58 12.44
CA GLY A 22 -3.45 -5.58 13.39
C GLY A 22 -2.11 -6.11 12.82
N ALA A 23 -2.05 -6.40 11.51
CA ALA A 23 -0.80 -6.71 10.84
C ALA A 23 0.14 -5.50 10.85
N GLN A 24 1.44 -5.77 10.95
CA GLN A 24 2.47 -4.75 10.87
C GLN A 24 3.54 -5.15 9.85
N LEU A 25 3.83 -4.25 8.92
CA LEU A 25 4.91 -4.38 7.99
C LEU A 25 6.14 -3.62 8.54
N PRO A 26 7.31 -4.26 8.63
CA PRO A 26 8.53 -3.59 9.07
C PRO A 26 8.83 -2.33 8.27
N ARG A 27 9.61 -1.44 8.87
CA ARG A 27 10.08 -0.22 8.22
C ARG A 27 10.80 -0.57 6.91
N HIS A 28 10.30 -0.05 5.79
CA HIS A 28 10.82 -0.36 4.46
C HIS A 28 10.88 0.87 3.58
N ARG A 29 11.68 0.79 2.50
CA ARG A 29 11.84 1.84 1.49
C ARG A 29 11.10 1.47 0.22
N HIS A 30 10.30 2.39 -0.29
CA HIS A 30 9.65 2.26 -1.60
C HIS A 30 10.66 2.35 -2.74
N VAL A 31 10.61 1.37 -3.65
CA VAL A 31 11.34 1.34 -4.92
C VAL A 31 10.31 1.49 -6.04
N GLY A 32 10.10 2.73 -6.48
CA GLY A 32 8.95 3.13 -7.29
C GLY A 32 7.85 3.81 -6.49
N ASN A 33 6.83 4.30 -7.18
CA ASN A 33 5.67 4.93 -6.54
C ASN A 33 4.61 3.88 -6.22
N GLU A 34 3.95 4.02 -5.07
CA GLU A 34 2.78 3.23 -4.69
C GLU A 34 1.53 4.13 -4.62
N LEU A 35 0.44 3.63 -5.21
CA LEU A 35 -0.89 4.14 -5.01
C LEU A 35 -1.70 3.04 -4.33
N LEU A 36 -2.29 3.33 -3.18
CA LEU A 36 -3.16 2.39 -2.47
C LEU A 36 -4.56 2.96 -2.39
N TYR A 37 -5.56 2.12 -2.59
CA TYR A 37 -6.96 2.46 -2.36
C TYR A 37 -7.53 1.45 -1.38
N VAL A 38 -8.08 1.92 -0.27
CA VAL A 38 -8.62 1.05 0.78
C VAL A 38 -10.07 0.74 0.44
N VAL A 39 -10.36 -0.52 0.20
CA VAL A 39 -11.74 -1.00 -0.05
C VAL A 39 -12.48 -1.20 1.27
N GLU A 40 -11.85 -1.86 2.23
CA GLU A 40 -12.38 -2.13 3.57
C GLU A 40 -11.27 -2.00 4.62
N GLY A 41 -11.64 -1.66 5.86
CA GLY A 41 -10.71 -1.43 6.97
C GLY A 41 -9.92 -0.12 6.85
N ALA A 42 -8.71 -0.09 7.41
CA ALA A 42 -7.80 1.03 7.28
C ALA A 42 -6.32 0.61 7.25
N ILE A 43 -5.51 1.41 6.57
CA ILE A 43 -4.05 1.33 6.57
C ILE A 43 -3.50 2.59 7.22
N ALA A 44 -2.54 2.44 8.13
CA ALA A 44 -1.89 3.53 8.82
C ALA A 44 -0.37 3.47 8.67
N ASP A 45 0.27 4.64 8.57
CA ASP A 45 1.71 4.80 8.60
C ASP A 45 2.13 6.09 9.33
N ASP A 46 3.42 6.43 9.24
CA ASP A 46 4.04 7.61 9.87
C ASP A 46 3.36 8.95 9.49
N LEU A 47 2.55 8.98 8.42
CA LEU A 47 1.90 10.18 7.89
C LEU A 47 0.38 10.22 8.15
N GLY A 48 -0.20 9.17 8.70
CA GLY A 48 -1.62 9.13 9.08
C GLY A 48 -2.33 7.85 8.67
N ILE A 49 -3.66 7.92 8.66
CA ILE A 49 -4.54 6.77 8.40
C ILE A 49 -5.30 7.01 7.09
N VAL A 50 -5.24 6.01 6.20
CA VAL A 50 -6.08 5.92 5.00
C VAL A 50 -7.20 4.93 5.31
N THR A 51 -8.43 5.43 5.36
CA THR A 51 -9.63 4.62 5.63
C THR A 51 -10.32 4.17 4.35
N ALA A 52 -11.24 3.22 4.46
CA ALA A 52 -12.08 2.76 3.36
C ALA A 52 -12.66 3.93 2.54
N GLY A 53 -12.57 3.82 1.21
CA GLY A 53 -12.98 4.86 0.26
C GLY A 53 -11.92 5.92 -0.03
N ASN A 54 -10.79 5.92 0.68
CA ASN A 54 -9.69 6.87 0.47
C ASN A 54 -8.48 6.24 -0.22
N MET A 55 -7.66 7.13 -0.79
CA MET A 55 -6.45 6.80 -1.51
C MET A 55 -5.21 7.35 -0.80
N GLY A 56 -4.18 6.53 -0.68
CA GLY A 56 -2.85 6.92 -0.22
C GLY A 56 -1.84 6.90 -1.36
N TYR A 57 -0.88 7.82 -1.32
CA TYR A 57 0.24 7.87 -2.26
C TYR A 57 1.56 7.84 -1.52
N ARG A 58 2.44 6.89 -1.88
CA ARG A 58 3.79 6.78 -1.35
C ARG A 58 4.80 6.96 -2.48
N PRO A 59 5.53 8.09 -2.51
CA PRO A 59 6.46 8.35 -3.59
C PRO A 59 7.69 7.46 -3.48
N ASN A 60 8.37 7.27 -4.61
CA ASN A 60 9.65 6.58 -4.69
C ASN A 60 10.64 7.15 -3.66
N GLY A 61 11.29 6.26 -2.90
CA GLY A 61 12.23 6.61 -1.84
C GLY A 61 11.61 6.91 -0.49
N CYS A 62 10.28 6.96 -0.36
CA CYS A 62 9.60 7.05 0.94
C CYS A 62 10.00 5.87 1.84
N ILE A 63 10.23 6.13 3.13
CA ILE A 63 10.57 5.11 4.13
C ILE A 63 9.57 5.22 5.28
N HIS A 64 8.83 4.14 5.53
CA HIS A 64 7.78 4.13 6.54
C HIS A 64 7.52 2.74 7.12
N THR A 65 6.80 2.70 8.25
CA THR A 65 6.23 1.49 8.84
C THR A 65 4.74 1.48 8.55
N VAL A 66 4.19 0.33 8.14
CA VAL A 66 2.77 0.19 7.81
C VAL A 66 2.08 -0.69 8.84
N SER A 67 0.87 -0.32 9.23
CA SER A 67 -0.01 -1.17 10.04
C SER A 67 -1.43 -1.18 9.48
N THR A 68 -2.13 -2.29 9.64
CA THR A 68 -3.57 -2.36 9.40
C THR A 68 -4.33 -2.00 10.68
N LYS A 69 -5.47 -1.34 10.51
CA LYS A 69 -6.37 -0.89 11.57
C LYS A 69 -7.78 -1.40 11.32
#